data_AF-A0A429FVH6-F1
#
_entry.id   AF-A0A429FVH6-F1
#
_cell.length_a   1.000
_cell.length_b   1.000
_cell.length_c   1.000
_cell.angle_alpha   90.00
_cell.angle_beta   90.00
_cell.angle_gamma   90.00
#
_symmetry.space_group_name_H-M   'P 1'
#
loop_
_entity.id
_entity.type
_entity.pdbx_description
1 polymer ?
#
loop_
_entity_poly.entity_id
_entity_poly.type
_entity_poly.pdbx_seq_one_letter_code
_entity_poly.pdbx_strand_id
1 'polypeptide(L)'
;MRQLTYDGMPIPGLNDLVRTAIRLHPAPGVPGPDESHFGGPLLWPSDEPWPECPVTWPPDPDASDDAWTGGHPLDEPVPAMVAAAQFFRDDFPELPFPEGTDVLQILFCPMDHDSPHHQGPAVRLVWRDAGEVRDITDITVPPSAPDGAKAAYVPDPCVFEPCSIDELPRLCDFPAETRAALGIPEGAGEDPEGWPELDQYSKIGGWTAWDATDRHELGCRECGAELRQTIALASEEHEVGCGCEVAEGEAAGWSFRRQGVLNVFTCPADVTHPFKIRID
;
A
#
# COMPACT_ATOMS: atom_id res chain seq x y z
N MET A 1 3.49 -28.06 -2.52
CA MET A 1 2.80 -27.43 -1.38
C MET A 1 2.54 -28.49 -0.31
N ARG A 2 2.79 -28.15 0.95
CA ARG A 2 2.43 -28.99 2.11
C ARG A 2 0.89 -29.11 2.11
N GLN A 3 0.34 -30.30 2.26
CA GLN A 3 -1.11 -30.48 2.38
C GLN A 3 -1.53 -29.95 3.75
N LEU A 4 -1.96 -28.68 3.83
CA LEU A 4 -2.48 -28.12 5.07
C LEU A 4 -3.81 -28.79 5.41
N THR A 5 -4.02 -28.98 6.71
CA THR A 5 -5.23 -29.60 7.24
C THR A 5 -5.83 -28.73 8.34
N TYR A 6 -7.15 -28.66 8.39
CA TYR A 6 -7.91 -28.09 9.50
C TYR A 6 -8.59 -29.24 10.26
N ASP A 7 -8.32 -29.40 11.56
CA ASP A 7 -8.80 -30.52 12.39
C ASP A 7 -8.58 -31.92 11.75
N GLY A 8 -7.44 -32.10 11.09
CA GLY A 8 -7.08 -33.33 10.40
C GLY A 8 -7.79 -33.55 9.05
N MET A 9 -8.63 -32.62 8.60
CA MET A 9 -9.25 -32.64 7.27
C MET A 9 -8.42 -31.81 6.27
N PRO A 10 -8.12 -32.33 5.08
CA PRO A 10 -7.51 -31.53 4.02
C PRO A 10 -8.35 -30.32 3.64
N ILE A 11 -7.70 -29.20 3.34
CA ILE A 11 -8.37 -27.98 2.89
C ILE A 11 -8.63 -28.04 1.38
N PRO A 12 -9.90 -28.14 0.93
CA PRO A 12 -10.23 -28.11 -0.48
C PRO A 12 -9.93 -26.74 -1.08
N GLY A 13 -9.38 -26.70 -2.30
CA GLY A 13 -9.13 -25.44 -3.01
C GLY A 13 -8.05 -24.55 -2.38
N LEU A 14 -7.24 -25.05 -1.45
CA LEU A 14 -6.19 -24.28 -0.79
C LEU A 14 -5.23 -23.60 -1.78
N ASN A 15 -4.86 -24.31 -2.85
CA ASN A 15 -3.97 -23.77 -3.88
C ASN A 15 -4.60 -22.60 -4.64
N ASP A 16 -5.93 -22.55 -4.73
CA ASP A 16 -6.65 -21.45 -5.39
C ASP A 16 -6.70 -20.19 -4.50
N LEU A 17 -6.36 -20.35 -3.21
CA LEU A 17 -6.25 -19.25 -2.25
C LEU A 17 -4.82 -18.71 -2.14
N VAL A 18 -3.82 -19.38 -2.72
CA VAL A 18 -2.44 -18.88 -2.70
C VAL A 18 -2.36 -17.60 -3.53
N ARG A 19 -1.77 -16.56 -2.95
CA ARG A 19 -1.46 -15.31 -3.65
C ARG A 19 0.02 -15.04 -3.52
N THR A 20 0.66 -14.73 -4.64
CA THR A 20 2.04 -14.26 -4.62
C THR A 20 2.05 -12.78 -4.24
N ALA A 21 2.84 -12.46 -3.21
CA ALA A 21 3.23 -11.11 -2.85
C ALA A 21 4.67 -10.85 -3.30
N ILE A 22 4.97 -9.60 -3.65
CA ILE A 22 6.35 -9.14 -3.80
C ILE A 22 6.70 -8.33 -2.57
N ARG A 23 7.52 -8.89 -1.68
CA ARG A 23 8.10 -8.15 -0.57
C ARG A 23 9.10 -7.15 -1.12
N LEU A 24 8.99 -5.90 -0.72
CA LEU A 24 9.83 -4.81 -1.22
C LEU A 24 11.21 -4.75 -0.55
N HIS A 25 11.28 -5.14 0.73
CA HIS A 25 12.50 -5.16 1.54
C HIS A 25 13.37 -3.89 1.35
N PRO A 26 12.93 -2.76 1.91
CA PRO A 26 13.63 -1.49 1.74
C PRO A 26 15.02 -1.54 2.38
N ALA A 27 16.03 -1.08 1.65
CA ALA A 27 17.43 -1.05 2.08
C ALA A 27 18.03 0.35 1.91
N PRO A 28 18.93 0.80 2.81
CA PRO A 28 19.55 2.12 2.71
C PRO A 28 20.21 2.36 1.34
N GLY A 29 19.84 3.45 0.68
CA GLY A 29 20.31 3.78 -0.65
C GLY A 29 19.98 5.22 -1.05
N VAL A 30 20.57 5.70 -2.14
CA VAL A 30 20.25 7.03 -2.69
C VAL A 30 19.71 6.82 -4.11
N PRO A 31 18.37 6.71 -4.25
CA PRO A 31 17.76 6.39 -5.53
C PRO A 31 17.78 7.58 -6.49
N GLY A 32 17.90 7.26 -7.78
CA GLY A 32 17.60 8.16 -8.89
C GLY A 32 16.10 8.24 -9.18
N PRO A 33 15.66 9.27 -9.93
CA PRO A 33 14.25 9.43 -10.30
C PRO A 33 13.79 8.43 -11.36
N ASP A 34 14.70 7.68 -11.99
CA ASP A 34 14.44 6.60 -12.95
C ASP A 34 14.49 5.20 -12.30
N GLU A 35 14.50 5.14 -10.97
CA GLU A 35 14.51 3.90 -10.20
C GLU A 35 13.24 3.75 -9.35
N SER A 36 12.87 2.52 -9.02
CA SER A 36 11.83 2.24 -8.03
C SER A 36 12.38 2.35 -6.61
N HIS A 37 11.68 3.07 -5.73
CA HIS A 37 12.19 3.41 -4.40
C HIS A 37 11.11 3.88 -3.42
N PHE A 38 11.47 3.98 -2.14
CA PHE A 38 10.78 4.86 -1.19
C PHE A 38 11.58 6.14 -0.97
N GLY A 39 10.87 7.25 -0.85
CA GLY A 39 11.47 8.58 -0.68
C GLY A 39 12.42 8.99 -1.80
N GLY A 40 12.87 10.24 -1.80
CA GLY A 40 13.76 10.72 -2.85
C GLY A 40 13.01 11.32 -4.06
N PRO A 41 13.71 11.51 -5.19
CA PRO A 41 13.18 12.28 -6.30
C PRO A 41 12.21 11.45 -7.14
N LEU A 42 11.00 11.97 -7.38
CA LEU A 42 10.07 11.38 -8.35
C LEU A 42 10.46 11.77 -9.78
N LEU A 43 10.11 10.92 -10.74
CA LEU A 43 10.06 11.26 -12.17
C LEU A 43 8.89 12.23 -12.44
N TRP A 44 9.03 13.48 -11.99
CA TRP A 44 7.98 14.50 -12.07
C TRP A 44 8.36 15.59 -13.09
N PRO A 45 7.55 15.83 -14.15
CA PRO A 45 7.86 16.85 -15.15
C PRO A 45 7.95 18.26 -14.55
N SER A 46 8.84 19.08 -15.10
CA SER A 46 9.08 20.48 -14.69
C SER A 46 7.97 21.45 -15.10
N ASP A 47 7.17 21.08 -16.08
CA ASP A 47 6.01 21.84 -16.56
C ASP A 47 4.70 21.44 -15.88
N GLU A 48 4.73 20.39 -15.04
CA GLU A 48 3.58 19.93 -14.27
C GLU A 48 3.62 20.46 -12.83
N PRO A 49 2.56 21.14 -12.34
CA PRO A 49 2.48 21.58 -10.95
C PRO A 49 2.65 20.42 -9.98
N TRP A 50 3.42 20.64 -8.91
CA TRP A 50 3.56 19.65 -7.84
C TRP A 50 2.21 19.44 -7.13
N PRO A 51 1.81 18.20 -6.80
CA PRO A 51 0.50 17.92 -6.23
C PRO A 51 0.38 18.45 -4.80
N GLU A 52 -0.80 19.01 -4.52
CA GLU A 52 -1.25 19.39 -3.19
C GLU A 52 -2.12 18.28 -2.58
N CYS A 53 -2.28 18.32 -1.25
CA CYS A 53 -3.08 17.35 -0.52
C CYS A 53 -4.53 17.26 -1.07
N PRO A 54 -5.03 16.07 -1.43
CA PRO A 54 -6.38 15.93 -1.98
C PRO A 54 -7.48 16.00 -0.89
N VAL A 55 -7.12 15.93 0.40
CA VAL A 55 -8.07 16.01 1.51
C VAL A 55 -8.38 17.46 1.85
N THR A 56 -9.21 18.08 1.00
CA THR A 56 -9.67 19.46 1.07
C THR A 56 -11.15 19.57 1.45
N TRP A 57 -11.65 20.79 1.65
CA TRP A 57 -13.09 21.04 1.83
C TRP A 57 -13.63 22.07 0.82
N PRO A 58 -14.48 21.68 -0.15
CA PRO A 58 -14.99 20.31 -0.42
C PRO A 58 -13.88 19.33 -0.86
N PRO A 59 -14.07 18.00 -0.71
CA PRO A 59 -13.04 17.00 -1.01
C PRO A 59 -12.71 16.94 -2.50
N ASP A 60 -11.42 16.77 -2.81
CA ASP A 60 -10.92 16.54 -4.16
C ASP A 60 -11.39 15.15 -4.67
N PRO A 61 -11.79 15.01 -5.94
CA PRO A 61 -12.13 13.71 -6.53
C PRO A 61 -11.02 12.66 -6.44
N ASP A 62 -9.75 13.08 -6.38
CA ASP A 62 -8.57 12.21 -6.29
C ASP A 62 -8.25 11.79 -4.84
N ALA A 63 -8.98 12.31 -3.85
CA ALA A 63 -8.87 11.82 -2.48
C ALA A 63 -9.33 10.36 -2.40
N SER A 64 -8.72 9.59 -1.50
CA SER A 64 -9.23 8.25 -1.20
C SER A 64 -10.71 8.32 -0.81
N ASP A 65 -11.47 7.31 -1.22
CA ASP A 65 -12.93 7.24 -1.02
C ASP A 65 -13.35 7.02 0.45
N ASP A 66 -12.39 6.99 1.37
CA ASP A 66 -12.66 7.03 2.80
C ASP A 66 -13.15 8.42 3.19
N ALA A 67 -14.32 8.48 3.81
CA ALA A 67 -14.93 9.73 4.22
C ALA A 67 -14.09 10.41 5.30
N TRP A 68 -13.32 11.42 4.90
CA TRP A 68 -12.50 12.23 5.81
C TRP A 68 -13.36 13.08 6.74
N THR A 69 -13.05 13.09 8.04
CA THR A 69 -13.82 13.89 9.02
C THR A 69 -13.52 15.38 8.94
N GLY A 70 -12.44 15.75 8.26
CA GLY A 70 -12.05 17.12 7.97
C GLY A 70 -10.98 17.16 6.88
N GLY A 71 -10.80 18.34 6.28
CA GLY A 71 -9.78 18.58 5.26
C GLY A 71 -9.27 20.01 5.28
N HIS A 72 -8.25 20.29 4.48
CA HIS A 72 -7.69 21.63 4.36
C HIS A 72 -8.71 22.59 3.74
N PRO A 73 -9.02 23.73 4.39
CA PRO A 73 -9.88 24.75 3.81
C PRO A 73 -9.25 25.33 2.53
N LEU A 74 -10.04 25.53 1.47
CA LEU A 74 -9.54 26.07 0.20
C LEU A 74 -9.20 27.58 0.24
N ASP A 75 -9.54 28.27 1.34
CA ASP A 75 -9.17 29.66 1.60
C ASP A 75 -7.83 29.80 2.34
N GLU A 76 -7.20 28.68 2.71
CA GLU A 76 -5.84 28.60 3.25
C GLU A 76 -4.91 27.86 2.27
N PRO A 77 -3.58 28.05 2.34
CA PRO A 77 -2.65 27.29 1.53
C PRO A 77 -2.77 25.78 1.82
N VAL A 78 -3.09 24.99 0.79
CA VAL A 78 -3.13 23.53 0.90
C VAL A 78 -1.69 23.01 0.93
N PRO A 79 -1.33 22.09 1.85
CA PRO A 79 0.01 21.55 1.92
C PRO A 79 0.43 20.84 0.63
N ALA A 80 1.62 21.16 0.12
CA ALA A 80 2.27 20.37 -0.91
C ALA A 80 2.56 18.95 -0.37
N MET A 81 2.35 17.94 -1.21
CA MET A 81 2.61 16.56 -0.83
C MET A 81 4.11 16.24 -0.87
N VAL A 82 4.56 15.25 -0.12
CA VAL A 82 5.93 14.72 -0.18
C VAL A 82 5.95 13.43 -0.99
N ALA A 83 7.04 13.20 -1.71
CA ALA A 83 7.28 11.95 -2.42
C ALA A 83 7.35 10.79 -1.43
N ALA A 84 6.42 9.83 -1.54
CA ALA A 84 6.39 8.66 -0.67
C ALA A 84 7.09 7.47 -1.32
N ALA A 85 6.70 7.11 -2.54
CA ALA A 85 7.26 5.98 -3.26
C ALA A 85 7.12 6.14 -4.78
N GLN A 86 7.95 5.44 -5.52
CA GLN A 86 7.86 5.31 -6.97
C GLN A 86 8.11 3.86 -7.39
N PHE A 87 7.35 3.37 -8.36
CA PHE A 87 7.46 2.01 -8.89
C PHE A 87 7.38 2.02 -10.40
N PHE A 88 8.37 1.42 -11.06
CA PHE A 88 8.39 1.19 -12.50
C PHE A 88 7.83 -0.20 -12.84
N ARG A 89 7.13 -0.28 -13.96
CA ARG A 89 6.56 -1.53 -14.50
C ARG A 89 7.63 -2.58 -14.81
N ASP A 90 8.81 -2.16 -15.23
CA ASP A 90 9.92 -3.06 -15.54
C ASP A 90 10.46 -3.77 -14.29
N ASP A 91 10.41 -3.11 -13.14
CA ASP A 91 10.81 -3.69 -11.85
C ASP A 91 9.68 -4.52 -11.21
N PHE A 92 8.43 -4.03 -11.33
CA PHE A 92 7.26 -4.59 -10.64
C PHE A 92 6.06 -4.80 -11.58
N PRO A 93 6.13 -5.75 -12.53
CA PRO A 93 5.06 -6.02 -13.48
C PRO A 93 3.76 -6.53 -12.83
N GLU A 94 3.81 -6.95 -11.56
CA GLU A 94 2.67 -7.37 -10.76
C GLU A 94 1.71 -6.22 -10.41
N LEU A 95 2.18 -4.97 -10.48
CA LEU A 95 1.33 -3.80 -10.29
C LEU A 95 0.38 -3.60 -11.49
N PRO A 96 -0.88 -3.20 -11.25
CA PRO A 96 -1.92 -3.14 -12.28
C PRO A 96 -1.94 -1.80 -13.03
N PHE A 97 -0.80 -1.37 -13.58
CA PHE A 97 -0.68 -0.08 -14.29
C PHE A 97 -1.75 0.11 -15.40
N PRO A 98 -2.48 1.24 -15.41
CA PRO A 98 -3.38 1.63 -16.49
C PRO A 98 -2.75 1.60 -17.88
N GLU A 99 -3.60 1.48 -18.91
CA GLU A 99 -3.14 1.57 -20.30
C GLU A 99 -2.37 2.86 -20.55
N GLY A 100 -1.20 2.75 -21.19
CA GLY A 100 -0.34 3.89 -21.51
C GLY A 100 0.52 4.39 -20.35
N THR A 101 0.48 3.77 -19.17
CA THR A 101 1.33 4.15 -18.02
C THR A 101 2.31 3.04 -17.66
N ASP A 102 3.44 3.38 -17.07
CA ASP A 102 4.49 2.45 -16.63
C ASP A 102 5.17 2.89 -15.33
N VAL A 103 4.74 4.00 -14.73
CA VAL A 103 5.18 4.47 -13.41
C VAL A 103 3.98 4.70 -12.49
N LEU A 104 4.07 4.19 -11.27
CA LEU A 104 3.19 4.52 -10.16
C LEU A 104 3.97 5.37 -9.17
N GLN A 105 3.45 6.55 -8.88
CA GLN A 105 3.98 7.47 -7.88
C GLN A 105 2.98 7.57 -6.74
N ILE A 106 3.45 7.41 -5.51
CA ILE A 106 2.67 7.59 -4.30
C ILE A 106 3.19 8.83 -3.60
N LEU A 107 2.28 9.71 -3.20
CA LEU A 107 2.61 10.90 -2.44
C LEU A 107 1.81 10.94 -1.14
N PHE A 108 2.42 11.51 -0.10
CA PHE A 108 1.80 11.72 1.20
C PHE A 108 1.57 13.20 1.47
N CYS A 109 0.42 13.54 2.05
CA CYS A 109 0.33 14.79 2.80
C CYS A 109 1.10 14.60 4.10
N PRO A 110 2.08 15.47 4.42
CA PRO A 110 2.88 15.33 5.64
C PRO A 110 2.14 15.84 6.89
N MET A 111 0.83 16.09 6.81
CA MET A 111 -0.01 16.52 7.94
C MET A 111 -0.84 15.35 8.50
N ASP A 112 -1.29 15.45 9.75
CA ASP A 112 -2.20 14.46 10.33
C ASP A 112 -3.60 14.60 9.72
N HIS A 113 -4.11 13.52 9.13
CA HIS A 113 -5.50 13.37 8.72
C HIS A 113 -6.19 12.31 9.56
N ASP A 114 -7.50 12.46 9.70
CA ASP A 114 -8.34 11.55 10.47
C ASP A 114 -9.56 11.15 9.65
N SER A 115 -9.90 9.87 9.73
CA SER A 115 -11.08 9.26 9.13
C SER A 115 -11.65 8.25 10.12
N PRO A 116 -12.90 7.79 9.95
CA PRO A 116 -13.47 6.75 10.79
C PRO A 116 -12.65 5.44 10.82
N HIS A 117 -11.78 5.20 9.84
CA HIS A 117 -11.05 3.94 9.67
C HIS A 117 -9.55 4.05 9.91
N HIS A 118 -8.96 5.25 9.92
CA HIS A 118 -7.52 5.41 10.12
C HIS A 118 -7.14 6.86 10.48
N GLN A 119 -6.00 6.99 11.16
CA GLN A 119 -5.33 8.25 11.44
C GLN A 119 -3.91 8.21 10.85
N GLY A 120 -3.59 9.13 9.93
CA GLY A 120 -2.29 9.12 9.25
C GLY A 120 -2.19 10.14 8.12
N PRO A 121 -1.25 9.96 7.17
CA PRO A 121 -1.13 10.85 6.02
C PRO A 121 -2.29 10.62 5.05
N ALA A 122 -2.71 11.68 4.37
CA ALA A 122 -3.50 11.53 3.15
C ALA A 122 -2.60 11.01 2.02
N VAL A 123 -3.16 10.18 1.14
CA VAL A 123 -2.42 9.54 0.04
C VAL A 123 -2.95 10.03 -1.29
N ARG A 124 -2.05 10.21 -2.26
CA ARG A 124 -2.39 10.39 -3.68
C ARG A 124 -1.62 9.37 -4.51
N LEU A 125 -2.31 8.75 -5.45
CA LEU A 125 -1.74 7.85 -6.45
C LEU A 125 -1.69 8.58 -7.78
N VAL A 126 -0.53 8.57 -8.44
CA VAL A 126 -0.35 9.14 -9.78
C VAL A 126 0.21 8.05 -10.68
N TRP A 127 -0.51 7.76 -11.77
CA TRP A 127 -0.07 6.83 -12.81
C TRP A 127 0.45 7.64 -13.99
N ARG A 128 1.67 7.35 -14.45
CA ARG A 128 2.38 8.15 -15.45
C ARG A 128 3.03 7.29 -16.54
N ASP A 129 3.15 7.88 -17.73
CA ASP A 129 4.05 7.42 -18.79
C ASP A 129 5.44 8.05 -18.58
N ALA A 130 6.45 7.23 -18.25
CA ALA A 130 7.82 7.68 -18.08
C ALA A 130 8.34 8.44 -19.31
N GLY A 131 7.85 8.11 -20.51
CA GLY A 131 8.23 8.74 -21.76
C GLY A 131 7.82 10.22 -21.90
N GLU A 132 6.95 10.72 -21.02
CA GLU A 132 6.62 12.15 -20.94
C GLU A 132 7.82 12.98 -20.43
N VAL A 133 8.66 12.39 -19.56
CA VAL A 133 9.88 13.02 -19.04
C VAL A 133 11.06 12.59 -19.90
N ARG A 134 11.46 13.46 -20.84
CA ARG A 134 12.49 13.12 -21.84
C ARG A 134 13.92 13.32 -21.37
N ASP A 135 14.15 14.26 -20.46
CA ASP A 135 15.46 14.57 -19.90
C ASP A 135 15.35 14.67 -18.37
N ILE A 136 16.35 14.17 -17.67
CA ILE A 136 16.45 14.26 -16.21
C ILE A 136 16.54 15.71 -15.74
N THR A 137 17.00 16.64 -16.60
CA THR A 137 16.97 18.08 -16.31
C THR A 137 15.58 18.66 -16.30
N ASP A 138 14.61 17.97 -16.90
CA ASP A 138 13.21 18.38 -16.93
C ASP A 138 12.45 17.89 -15.69
N ILE A 139 13.16 17.40 -14.66
CA ILE A 139 12.54 16.92 -13.41
C ILE A 139 12.38 18.06 -12.42
N THR A 140 11.18 18.16 -11.84
CA THR A 140 10.87 19.09 -10.76
C THR A 140 11.61 18.69 -9.49
N VAL A 141 12.27 19.67 -8.86
CA VAL A 141 12.75 19.53 -7.50
C VAL A 141 11.53 19.55 -6.56
N PRO A 142 11.31 18.51 -5.72
CA PRO A 142 10.17 18.49 -4.82
C PRO A 142 10.20 19.72 -3.90
N PRO A 143 9.05 20.32 -3.59
CA PRO A 143 8.99 21.42 -2.64
C PRO A 143 9.46 20.95 -1.26
N SER A 144 10.07 21.86 -0.50
CA SER A 144 10.38 21.60 0.90
C SER A 144 9.10 21.24 1.66
N ALA A 145 9.23 20.32 2.63
CA ALA A 145 8.11 19.98 3.49
C ALA A 145 7.52 21.25 4.14
N PRO A 146 6.19 21.37 4.20
CA PRO A 146 5.51 22.54 4.76
C PRO A 146 5.75 22.65 6.26
N ASP A 147 5.55 23.86 6.79
CA ASP A 147 5.63 24.10 8.23
C ASP A 147 4.63 23.20 8.99
N GLY A 148 5.10 22.54 10.05
CA GLY A 148 4.29 21.62 10.85
C GLY A 148 4.18 20.19 10.32
N ALA A 149 4.88 19.88 9.21
CA ALA A 149 5.04 18.53 8.69
C ALA A 149 5.45 17.53 9.78
N LYS A 150 4.79 16.38 9.80
CA LYS A 150 5.16 15.23 10.65
C LYS A 150 6.32 14.52 9.98
N ALA A 151 7.48 14.53 10.66
CA ALA A 151 8.66 13.79 10.20
C ALA A 151 8.34 12.31 9.90
N ALA A 152 7.40 11.72 10.63
CA ALA A 152 6.97 10.34 10.46
C ALA A 152 6.33 10.03 9.09
N TYR A 153 5.80 11.04 8.39
CA TYR A 153 5.17 10.91 7.06
C TYR A 153 6.10 11.34 5.92
N VAL A 154 7.35 11.68 6.22
CA VAL A 154 8.37 12.05 5.24
C VAL A 154 9.34 10.87 5.15
N PRO A 155 9.34 10.09 4.05
CA PRO A 155 10.23 8.94 3.93
C PRO A 155 11.69 9.37 3.87
N ASP A 156 12.56 8.63 4.54
CA ASP A 156 13.97 8.58 4.20
C ASP A 156 14.15 7.84 2.85
N PRO A 157 14.97 8.36 1.92
CA PRO A 157 15.23 7.69 0.65
C PRO A 157 15.87 6.31 0.85
N CYS A 158 15.37 5.31 0.15
CA CYS A 158 15.91 3.95 0.17
C CYS A 158 15.59 3.20 -1.14
N VAL A 159 16.30 2.10 -1.39
CA VAL A 159 16.11 1.24 -2.57
C VAL A 159 15.42 -0.06 -2.17
N PHE A 160 14.90 -0.82 -3.14
CA PHE A 160 14.24 -2.10 -2.88
C PHE A 160 15.16 -3.30 -3.11
N GLU A 161 15.02 -4.33 -2.29
CA GLU A 161 15.63 -5.65 -2.48
C GLU A 161 14.53 -6.73 -2.62
N PRO A 162 13.79 -6.73 -3.74
CA PRO A 162 12.52 -7.45 -3.79
C PRO A 162 12.67 -8.97 -3.78
N CYS A 163 11.72 -9.65 -3.13
CA CYS A 163 11.59 -11.10 -3.20
C CYS A 163 10.13 -11.55 -3.27
N SER A 164 9.90 -12.68 -3.92
CA SER A 164 8.56 -13.26 -4.09
C SER A 164 8.22 -14.19 -2.92
N ILE A 165 7.00 -14.06 -2.40
CA ILE A 165 6.48 -14.84 -1.27
C ILE A 165 5.09 -15.34 -1.63
N ASP A 166 4.86 -16.64 -1.48
CA ASP A 166 3.52 -17.21 -1.60
C ASP A 166 2.80 -17.12 -0.26
N GLU A 167 1.72 -16.36 -0.22
CA GLU A 167 0.89 -16.14 0.96
C GLU A 167 -0.40 -16.95 0.90
N LEU A 168 -0.86 -17.36 2.08
CA LEU A 168 -2.17 -17.94 2.29
C LEU A 168 -3.01 -17.02 3.19
N PRO A 169 -4.35 -16.99 3.00
CA PRO A 169 -5.21 -16.18 3.84
C PRO A 169 -5.20 -16.67 5.29
N ARG A 170 -5.53 -15.77 6.21
CA ARG A 170 -5.97 -16.15 7.56
C ARG A 170 -7.26 -16.96 7.47
N LEU A 171 -7.55 -17.78 8.46
CA LEU A 171 -8.78 -18.59 8.49
C LEU A 171 -10.05 -17.74 8.36
N CYS A 172 -10.04 -16.53 8.92
CA CYS A 172 -11.15 -15.56 8.84
C CYS A 172 -11.41 -15.00 7.43
N ASP A 173 -10.43 -15.06 6.53
CA ASP A 173 -10.55 -14.62 5.12
C ASP A 173 -11.09 -15.70 4.18
N PHE A 174 -11.32 -16.92 4.69
CA PHE A 174 -11.75 -18.03 3.83
C PHE A 174 -13.16 -17.75 3.28
N PRO A 175 -13.40 -18.05 1.98
CA PRO A 175 -14.74 -17.99 1.42
C PRO A 175 -15.74 -18.80 2.26
N ALA A 176 -16.97 -18.31 2.40
CA ALA A 176 -17.99 -18.93 3.25
C ALA A 176 -18.24 -20.41 2.88
N GLU A 177 -18.16 -20.74 1.60
CA GLU A 177 -18.30 -22.09 1.07
C GLU A 177 -17.16 -23.01 1.57
N THR A 178 -15.93 -22.52 1.54
CA THR A 178 -14.74 -23.24 2.05
C THR A 178 -14.84 -23.43 3.57
N ARG A 179 -15.30 -22.40 4.30
CA ARG A 179 -15.53 -22.48 5.75
C ARG A 179 -16.56 -23.54 6.10
N ALA A 180 -17.68 -23.55 5.38
CA ALA A 180 -18.74 -24.54 5.56
C ALA A 180 -18.25 -25.96 5.24
N ALA A 181 -17.47 -26.15 4.17
CA ALA A 181 -16.91 -27.45 3.79
C ALA A 181 -15.94 -28.02 4.85
N LEU A 182 -15.22 -27.14 5.54
CA LEU A 182 -14.28 -27.50 6.61
C LEU A 182 -14.94 -27.63 7.99
N GLY A 183 -16.21 -27.27 8.12
CA GLY A 183 -16.90 -27.24 9.41
C GLY A 183 -16.36 -26.16 10.36
N ILE A 184 -15.75 -25.10 9.83
CA ILE A 184 -15.22 -23.99 10.63
C ILE A 184 -16.40 -23.25 11.27
N PRO A 185 -16.47 -23.13 12.60
CA PRO A 185 -17.56 -22.42 13.27
C PRO A 185 -17.71 -20.97 12.81
N GLU A 186 -18.94 -20.47 12.81
CA GLU A 186 -19.20 -19.03 12.63
C GLU A 186 -18.52 -18.25 13.76
N GLY A 187 -17.72 -17.24 13.41
CA GLY A 187 -16.93 -16.46 14.38
C GLY A 187 -15.57 -17.06 14.75
N ALA A 188 -15.19 -18.25 14.27
CA ALA A 188 -13.82 -18.76 14.43
C ALA A 188 -12.85 -17.93 13.56
N GLY A 189 -11.92 -17.24 14.23
CA GLY A 189 -10.93 -16.37 13.60
C GLY A 189 -9.47 -16.67 13.94
N GLU A 190 -9.20 -17.53 14.93
CA GLU A 190 -7.84 -17.94 15.26
C GLU A 190 -7.33 -18.99 14.28
N ASP A 191 -6.09 -18.81 13.81
CA ASP A 191 -5.45 -19.79 12.94
C ASP A 191 -4.94 -21.00 13.74
N PRO A 192 -5.05 -22.22 13.20
CA PRO A 192 -4.52 -23.41 13.84
C PRO A 192 -2.99 -23.34 14.04
N GLU A 193 -2.49 -24.11 15.00
CA GLU A 193 -1.04 -24.30 15.17
C GLU A 193 -0.40 -24.84 13.87
N GLY A 194 0.67 -24.19 13.42
CA GLY A 194 1.37 -24.55 12.18
C GLY A 194 0.72 -24.03 10.91
N TRP A 195 -0.28 -23.15 11.00
CA TRP A 195 -0.76 -22.36 9.86
C TRP A 195 0.36 -21.48 9.30
N PRO A 196 0.44 -21.28 7.97
CA PRO A 196 1.38 -20.34 7.37
C PRO A 196 1.20 -18.94 7.95
N GLU A 197 2.30 -18.34 8.34
CA GLU A 197 2.32 -17.00 8.89
C GLU A 197 1.99 -15.98 7.79
N LEU A 198 1.06 -15.08 8.09
CA LEU A 198 0.75 -13.90 7.29
C LEU A 198 0.98 -12.70 8.19
N ASP A 199 2.04 -11.94 7.88
CA ASP A 199 2.55 -10.86 8.70
C ASP A 199 2.57 -9.51 7.95
N GLN A 200 2.90 -8.47 8.68
CA GLN A 200 2.96 -7.08 8.25
C GLN A 200 4.37 -6.70 7.76
N TYR A 201 4.48 -6.35 6.49
CA TYR A 201 5.72 -5.92 5.84
C TYR A 201 5.42 -5.16 4.55
N SER A 202 6.39 -4.42 4.02
CA SER A 202 6.20 -3.64 2.81
C SER A 202 6.12 -4.56 1.59
N LYS A 203 5.00 -4.52 0.86
CA LYS A 203 4.76 -5.45 -0.25
C LYS A 203 3.82 -4.93 -1.32
N ILE A 204 3.87 -5.60 -2.47
CA ILE A 204 2.91 -5.50 -3.56
C ILE A 204 2.06 -6.78 -3.59
N GLY A 205 0.74 -6.60 -3.66
CA GLY A 205 -0.22 -7.69 -3.76
C GLY A 205 -0.28 -8.60 -2.53
N GLY A 206 -0.59 -9.87 -2.75
CA GLY A 206 -0.75 -10.86 -1.67
C GLY A 206 -2.08 -10.79 -0.92
N TRP A 207 -2.03 -11.18 0.35
CA TRP A 207 -3.11 -11.10 1.33
C TRP A 207 -2.84 -9.99 2.33
N THR A 208 -3.87 -9.27 2.75
CA THR A 208 -3.72 -8.27 3.82
C THR A 208 -3.63 -8.94 5.19
N ALA A 209 -2.58 -8.61 5.93
CA ALA A 209 -2.39 -9.04 7.32
C ALA A 209 -3.14 -8.09 8.27
N TRP A 210 -4.43 -8.32 8.45
CA TRP A 210 -5.28 -7.54 9.34
C TRP A 210 -5.03 -7.90 10.82
N ASP A 211 -4.87 -6.90 11.68
CA ASP A 211 -4.69 -7.00 13.12
C ASP A 211 -5.73 -6.17 13.91
N ALA A 212 -5.83 -4.87 13.66
CA ALA A 212 -6.65 -3.93 14.44
C ALA A 212 -7.83 -3.32 13.65
N THR A 213 -7.75 -3.27 12.33
CA THR A 213 -8.69 -2.55 11.46
C THR A 213 -9.73 -3.46 10.85
N ASP A 214 -10.97 -2.99 10.80
CA ASP A 214 -12.08 -3.75 10.26
C ASP A 214 -11.99 -3.87 8.72
N ARG A 215 -12.27 -5.07 8.20
CA ARG A 215 -12.32 -5.40 6.76
C ARG A 215 -13.54 -4.79 6.05
N HIS A 216 -14.45 -4.19 6.80
CA HIS A 216 -15.70 -3.68 6.25
C HIS A 216 -15.51 -2.47 5.31
N GLU A 217 -16.46 -2.36 4.38
CA GLU A 217 -16.61 -1.22 3.45
C GLU A 217 -15.54 -1.11 2.33
N LEU A 218 -14.92 -2.21 1.92
CA LEU A 218 -13.98 -2.24 0.78
C LEU A 218 -14.66 -2.37 -0.60
N GLY A 219 -15.89 -1.87 -0.78
CA GLY A 219 -16.55 -1.85 -2.07
C GLY A 219 -16.11 -0.66 -2.93
N CYS A 220 -15.82 -0.89 -4.22
CA CYS A 220 -15.60 0.16 -5.20
C CYS A 220 -16.91 0.93 -5.47
N ARG A 221 -16.91 2.25 -5.30
CA ARG A 221 -18.12 3.07 -5.52
C ARG A 221 -18.61 3.10 -6.99
N GLU A 222 -17.72 2.88 -7.95
CA GLU A 222 -18.04 2.95 -9.39
C GLU A 222 -18.65 1.65 -9.93
N CYS A 223 -18.07 0.49 -9.57
CA CYS A 223 -18.45 -0.80 -10.16
C CYS A 223 -18.94 -1.85 -9.15
N GLY A 224 -18.83 -1.58 -7.85
CA GLY A 224 -19.23 -2.51 -6.79
C GLY A 224 -18.28 -3.69 -6.55
N ALA A 225 -17.18 -3.81 -7.29
CA ALA A 225 -16.15 -4.82 -7.03
C ALA A 225 -15.49 -4.58 -5.67
N GLU A 226 -15.15 -5.66 -4.97
CA GLU A 226 -14.35 -5.57 -3.75
C GLU A 226 -12.91 -5.15 -4.09
N LEU A 227 -12.46 -4.06 -3.48
CA LEU A 227 -11.10 -3.54 -3.61
C LEU A 227 -10.10 -4.54 -3.01
N ARG A 228 -8.88 -4.57 -3.56
CA ARG A 228 -7.82 -5.46 -3.09
C ARG A 228 -6.60 -4.64 -2.70
N GLN A 229 -5.87 -5.10 -1.69
CA GLN A 229 -4.59 -4.51 -1.36
C GLN A 229 -3.66 -4.65 -2.56
N THR A 230 -3.23 -3.50 -3.06
CA THR A 230 -2.29 -3.40 -4.17
C THR A 230 -0.90 -3.15 -3.62
N ILE A 231 -0.79 -2.31 -2.59
CA ILE A 231 0.46 -2.00 -1.90
C ILE A 231 0.21 -1.94 -0.40
N ALA A 232 1.16 -2.46 0.37
CA ALA A 232 1.27 -2.27 1.81
C ALA A 232 2.62 -1.60 2.10
N LEU A 233 2.61 -0.55 2.92
CA LEU A 233 3.79 0.20 3.34
C LEU A 233 3.91 0.03 4.86
N ALA A 234 4.83 -0.82 5.31
CA ALA A 234 5.00 -1.11 6.73
C ALA A 234 6.01 -0.15 7.36
N SER A 235 5.80 0.21 8.63
CA SER A 235 6.76 1.05 9.36
C SER A 235 8.05 0.29 9.73
N GLU A 236 7.94 -1.02 9.91
CA GLU A 236 9.02 -1.93 10.31
C GLU A 236 8.99 -3.16 9.40
N GLU A 237 10.16 -3.77 9.18
CA GLU A 237 10.30 -5.01 8.43
C GLU A 237 10.51 -6.20 9.37
N HIS A 238 9.83 -7.31 9.08
CA HIS A 238 9.90 -8.56 9.84
C HIS A 238 10.39 -9.72 8.97
N GLU A 239 10.98 -10.76 9.57
CA GLU A 239 11.33 -11.98 8.83
C GLU A 239 10.07 -12.75 8.46
N VAL A 240 9.78 -12.85 7.16
CA VAL A 240 8.53 -13.44 6.65
C VAL A 240 8.79 -14.58 5.69
N GLY A 241 9.26 -15.72 6.20
CA GLY A 241 9.26 -17.02 5.51
C GLY A 241 10.01 -17.13 4.16
N CYS A 242 10.59 -16.04 3.66
CA CYS A 242 11.27 -15.96 2.36
C CYS A 242 12.73 -16.41 2.41
N GLY A 243 13.28 -16.60 3.61
CA GLY A 243 14.66 -17.00 3.84
C GLY A 243 15.69 -15.89 3.61
N CYS A 244 15.24 -14.65 3.38
CA CYS A 244 16.09 -13.46 3.39
C CYS A 244 16.39 -13.07 4.84
N GLU A 245 17.66 -12.79 5.15
CA GLU A 245 18.03 -12.22 6.44
C GLU A 245 17.44 -10.81 6.56
N VAL A 246 16.76 -10.54 7.67
CA VAL A 246 16.27 -9.21 8.02
C VAL A 246 17.10 -8.71 9.20
N ALA A 247 17.60 -7.49 9.14
CA ALA A 247 18.01 -6.80 10.36
C ALA A 247 16.73 -6.45 11.13
N GLU A 248 16.26 -7.38 11.97
CA GLU A 248 14.97 -7.27 12.68
C GLU A 248 14.79 -5.87 13.32
N GLY A 249 13.65 -5.24 13.04
CA GLY A 249 13.27 -3.96 13.64
C GLY A 249 13.96 -2.72 13.05
N GLU A 250 14.59 -2.81 11.88
CA GLU A 250 14.99 -1.62 11.13
C GLU A 250 13.75 -0.93 10.52
N ALA A 251 13.60 0.36 10.81
CA ALA A 251 12.49 1.16 10.30
C ALA A 251 12.63 1.34 8.78
N ALA A 252 11.52 1.24 8.04
CA ALA A 252 11.47 1.39 6.58
C ALA A 252 11.72 2.82 6.07
N GLY A 253 12.22 3.71 6.93
CA GLY A 253 12.40 5.14 6.63
C GLY A 253 11.16 6.00 6.91
N TRP A 254 10.08 5.45 7.45
CA TRP A 254 8.89 6.20 7.90
C TRP A 254 8.23 5.55 9.12
N SER A 255 7.24 6.23 9.70
CA SER A 255 6.42 5.67 10.76
C SER A 255 4.99 6.19 10.69
N PHE A 256 4.02 5.28 10.74
CA PHE A 256 2.62 5.64 10.93
C PHE A 256 2.31 5.58 12.43
N ARG A 257 1.50 6.52 12.96
CA ARG A 257 1.17 6.54 14.40
C ARG A 257 0.59 5.18 14.79
N ARG A 258 1.32 4.44 15.65
CA ARG A 258 1.12 3.04 16.12
C ARG A 258 1.74 1.91 15.27
N GLN A 259 3.03 1.96 14.93
CA GLN A 259 3.76 0.80 14.33
C GLN A 259 2.96 0.11 13.21
N GLY A 260 2.28 0.90 12.39
CA GLY A 260 1.23 0.37 11.52
C GLY A 260 1.69 0.10 10.09
N VAL A 261 0.84 -0.57 9.34
CA VAL A 261 0.94 -0.75 7.88
C VAL A 261 -0.10 0.12 7.19
N LEU A 262 0.35 1.02 6.32
CA LEU A 262 -0.54 1.74 5.41
C LEU A 262 -0.83 0.86 4.20
N ASN A 263 -2.09 0.46 4.07
CA ASN A 263 -2.58 -0.41 3.02
C ASN A 263 -3.36 0.40 1.99
N VAL A 264 -2.95 0.31 0.72
CA VAL A 264 -3.63 0.92 -0.43
C VAL A 264 -4.46 -0.14 -1.14
N PHE A 265 -5.78 0.08 -1.18
CA PHE A 265 -6.75 -0.81 -1.84
C PHE A 265 -7.25 -0.21 -3.14
N THR A 266 -6.98 -0.85 -4.27
CA THR A 266 -7.48 -0.41 -5.58
C THR A 266 -8.49 -1.40 -6.16
N CYS A 267 -9.28 -0.92 -7.11
CA CYS A 267 -10.31 -1.73 -7.75
C CYS A 267 -9.68 -2.69 -8.77
N PRO A 268 -9.96 -4.00 -8.68
CA PRO A 268 -9.35 -4.99 -9.59
C PRO A 268 -9.91 -4.92 -11.02
N ALA A 269 -11.05 -4.26 -11.23
CA ALA A 269 -11.62 -4.07 -12.57
C ALA A 269 -10.98 -2.90 -13.33
N ASP A 270 -10.56 -1.85 -12.60
CA ASP A 270 -9.95 -0.64 -13.13
C ASP A 270 -9.30 0.11 -11.96
N VAL A 271 -7.98 0.27 -11.98
CA VAL A 271 -7.26 0.94 -10.88
C VAL A 271 -7.34 2.46 -10.91
N THR A 272 -7.94 3.04 -11.94
CA THR A 272 -8.29 4.47 -11.98
C THR A 272 -9.59 4.75 -11.24
N HIS A 273 -10.36 3.70 -10.90
CA HIS A 273 -11.47 3.85 -9.98
C HIS A 273 -10.98 4.28 -8.58
N PRO A 274 -11.86 4.90 -7.79
CA PRO A 274 -11.55 5.36 -6.44
C PRO A 274 -10.96 4.25 -5.56
N PHE A 275 -9.87 4.58 -4.88
CA PHE A 275 -9.13 3.70 -3.99
C PHE A 275 -9.46 4.01 -2.52
N LYS A 276 -9.08 3.11 -1.62
CA LYS A 276 -9.23 3.26 -0.16
C LYS A 276 -7.93 2.99 0.57
N ILE A 277 -7.80 3.55 1.76
CA ILE A 277 -6.64 3.43 2.65
C ILE A 277 -7.07 2.86 3.99
N ARG A 278 -6.29 1.92 4.52
CA ARG A 278 -6.40 1.46 5.92
C ARG A 278 -5.01 1.52 6.54
N ILE A 279 -4.90 2.11 7.73
CA ILE A 279 -3.67 2.05 8.51
C ILE A 279 -3.99 1.16 9.69
N ASP A 280 -3.32 0.02 9.71
CA ASP A 280 -3.50 -1.04 10.69
C ASP A 280 -2.36 -1.09 11.66
#